data_AF-A0A841GLJ2-F1
#
_entry.id   AF-A0A841GLJ2-F1
#
_cell.length_a   1.000
_cell.length_b   1.000
_cell.length_c   1.000
_cell.angle_alpha   90.00
_cell.angle_beta   90.00
_cell.angle_gamma   90.00
#
_symmetry.space_group_name_H-M   'P 1'
#
loop_
_entity.id
_entity.type
_entity.pdbx_description
1 polymer ?
#
loop_
_entity_poly.entity_id
_entity_poly.type
_entity_poly.pdbx_seq_one_letter_code
_entity_poly.pdbx_strand_id
1 'polypeptide(L)'
;MERMYVLIGVSAILIAGLLFLMFSKTSVIEFSGVVVREIPKNSIIVEKDLAVAERIKKLYEEGNLFVFEGSVTLPQRDENKAWQQAANKARQELAAFLGTKITSDSSLNEKIFGVRSAFGYEQDVNVVVNNFVVSSKVIAKWKVPVKKGFFEYHVLVFYDPDLIESVSKKQQQSMQLYFVVYDVKKGRVIKIERVDDIARYKEKFEFARKNGKVVIFEVKNKKVFIKGDIEIGKIVKNANLEDGKYRLLYVRNKEYIYAFILKGE
;
A
#
# COMPACT_ATOMS: atom_id res chain seq x y z
N MET A 1 -23.09 -7.57 -63.03
CA MET A 1 -21.93 -8.21 -62.34
C MET A 1 -21.66 -7.61 -60.96
N GLU A 2 -21.87 -6.31 -60.73
CA GLU A 2 -21.58 -5.66 -59.43
C GLU A 2 -22.40 -6.19 -58.23
N ARG A 3 -23.68 -6.56 -58.41
CA ARG A 3 -24.52 -7.10 -57.31
C ARG A 3 -24.10 -8.48 -56.81
N MET A 4 -23.35 -9.25 -57.60
CA MET A 4 -22.90 -10.60 -57.24
C MET A 4 -21.66 -10.56 -56.34
N TYR A 5 -20.76 -9.58 -56.54
CA TYR A 5 -19.58 -9.38 -55.71
C TYR A 5 -19.93 -8.85 -54.30
N VAL A 6 -20.99 -8.05 -54.18
CA VAL A 6 -21.47 -7.55 -52.87
C VAL A 6 -22.05 -8.68 -52.01
N LEU A 7 -22.78 -9.63 -52.61
CA LEU A 7 -23.35 -10.78 -51.88
C LEU A 7 -22.28 -11.78 -51.41
N ILE A 8 -21.24 -12.01 -52.21
CA ILE A 8 -20.11 -12.88 -51.84
C ILE A 8 -19.24 -12.21 -50.76
N GLY A 9 -19.03 -10.89 -50.85
CA GLY A 9 -18.30 -10.13 -49.84
C GLY A 9 -18.97 -10.11 -48.47
N VAL A 10 -20.30 -9.93 -48.42
CA VAL A 10 -21.07 -9.95 -47.16
C VAL A 10 -21.12 -11.35 -46.55
N SER A 11 -21.21 -12.40 -47.37
CA SER A 11 -21.18 -13.79 -46.90
C SER A 11 -19.81 -14.18 -46.32
N ALA A 12 -18.70 -13.78 -46.96
CA ALA A 12 -17.35 -14.06 -46.47
C ALA A 12 -17.04 -13.37 -45.13
N ILE A 13 -17.54 -12.15 -44.90
CA ILE A 13 -17.37 -11.42 -43.64
C ILE A 13 -18.20 -12.05 -42.51
N LEU A 14 -19.42 -12.52 -42.80
CA LEU A 14 -20.25 -13.25 -41.84
C LEU A 14 -19.64 -14.59 -41.46
N ILE A 15 -19.09 -15.34 -42.43
CA ILE A 15 -18.43 -16.62 -42.18
C ILE A 15 -17.11 -16.41 -41.40
N ALA A 16 -16.33 -15.37 -41.72
CA ALA A 16 -15.14 -15.01 -40.96
C ALA A 16 -15.45 -14.56 -39.53
N GLY A 17 -16.54 -13.80 -39.32
CA GLY A 17 -17.03 -13.43 -37.99
C GLY A 17 -17.57 -14.61 -37.17
N LEU A 18 -18.27 -15.55 -37.82
CA LEU A 18 -18.72 -16.81 -37.21
C LEU A 18 -17.56 -17.75 -36.88
N LEU A 19 -16.53 -17.81 -37.74
CA LEU A 19 -15.31 -18.57 -37.47
C LEU A 19 -14.51 -17.96 -36.30
N PHE A 20 -14.41 -16.63 -36.21
CA PHE A 20 -13.76 -15.97 -35.07
C PHE A 20 -14.46 -16.26 -33.73
N LEU A 21 -15.80 -16.33 -33.73
CA LEU A 21 -16.58 -16.72 -32.55
C LEU A 21 -16.48 -18.22 -32.21
N MET A 22 -16.36 -19.10 -33.21
CA MET A 22 -16.25 -20.55 -32.99
C MET A 22 -14.82 -21.02 -32.63
N PHE A 23 -13.80 -20.18 -32.83
CA PHE A 23 -12.39 -20.49 -32.55
C PHE A 23 -11.75 -19.66 -31.43
N SER A 24 -12.51 -19.16 -30.43
CA SER A 24 -11.87 -18.64 -29.23
C SER A 24 -11.16 -19.80 -28.49
N LYS A 25 -9.82 -19.79 -28.53
CA LYS A 25 -8.97 -20.76 -27.80
C LYS A 25 -8.93 -20.48 -26.30
N THR A 26 -9.57 -19.41 -25.88
CA THR A 26 -9.53 -18.83 -24.54
C THR A 26 -10.94 -18.72 -23.97
N SER A 27 -11.04 -19.00 -22.68
CA SER A 27 -12.13 -18.58 -21.80
C SER A 27 -11.68 -17.32 -21.05
N VAL A 28 -12.57 -16.65 -20.31
CA VAL A 28 -12.24 -15.41 -19.60
C VAL A 28 -12.62 -15.45 -18.12
N ILE A 29 -11.83 -14.77 -17.30
CA ILE A 29 -12.19 -14.34 -15.95
C ILE A 29 -12.70 -12.90 -16.06
N GLU A 30 -14.00 -12.72 -15.87
CA GLU A 30 -14.69 -11.44 -16.05
C GLU A 30 -15.40 -11.01 -14.77
N PHE A 31 -15.39 -9.72 -14.41
CA PHE A 31 -16.15 -9.17 -13.29
C PHE A 31 -16.99 -7.97 -13.75
N SER A 32 -18.31 -8.04 -13.61
CA SER A 32 -19.25 -6.97 -14.02
C SER A 32 -18.97 -6.37 -15.42
N GLY A 33 -18.70 -7.21 -16.43
CA GLY A 33 -18.38 -6.77 -17.80
C GLY A 33 -16.90 -6.50 -18.07
N VAL A 34 -16.04 -6.52 -17.05
CA VAL A 34 -14.59 -6.29 -17.18
C VAL A 34 -13.85 -7.61 -17.29
N VAL A 35 -13.24 -7.86 -18.44
CA VAL A 35 -12.33 -9.00 -18.64
C VAL A 35 -11.02 -8.71 -17.93
N VAL A 36 -10.74 -9.47 -16.87
CA VAL A 36 -9.53 -9.32 -16.05
C VAL A 36 -8.41 -10.25 -16.53
N ARG A 37 -8.77 -11.43 -17.04
CA ARG A 37 -7.78 -12.40 -17.54
C ARG A 37 -8.37 -13.31 -18.61
N GLU A 38 -7.60 -13.57 -19.66
CA GLU A 38 -7.86 -14.68 -20.58
C GLU A 38 -7.19 -15.95 -20.06
N ILE A 39 -7.91 -17.07 -20.10
CA ILE A 39 -7.46 -18.36 -19.59
C ILE A 39 -7.64 -19.46 -20.64
N PRO A 40 -6.87 -20.55 -20.61
CA PRO A 40 -7.06 -21.68 -21.53
C PRO A 40 -8.49 -22.24 -21.45
N LYS A 41 -9.07 -22.67 -22.58
CA LYS A 41 -10.45 -23.20 -22.62
C LYS A 41 -10.66 -24.45 -21.76
N ASN A 42 -9.61 -25.25 -21.55
CA ASN A 42 -9.61 -26.43 -20.68
C ASN A 42 -9.39 -26.10 -19.19
N SER A 43 -9.37 -24.82 -18.81
CA SER A 43 -9.25 -24.41 -17.41
C SER A 43 -10.50 -24.77 -16.62
N ILE A 44 -10.29 -25.16 -15.37
CA ILE A 44 -11.34 -25.40 -14.39
C ILE A 44 -11.31 -24.21 -13.42
N ILE A 45 -12.31 -23.34 -13.48
CA ILE A 45 -12.49 -22.25 -12.52
C ILE A 45 -13.00 -22.85 -11.21
N VAL A 46 -12.27 -22.61 -10.13
CA VAL A 46 -12.56 -23.16 -8.80
C VAL A 46 -13.18 -22.11 -7.90
N GLU A 47 -12.74 -20.86 -8.02
CA GLU A 47 -13.21 -19.76 -7.19
C GLU A 47 -13.27 -18.48 -8.00
N LYS A 48 -14.30 -17.68 -7.75
CA LYS A 48 -14.47 -16.33 -8.28
C LYS A 48 -15.25 -15.50 -7.26
N ASP A 49 -14.61 -14.51 -6.65
CA ASP A 49 -15.23 -13.67 -5.63
C ASP A 49 -16.05 -12.55 -6.27
N LEU A 50 -17.36 -12.73 -6.36
CA LEU A 50 -18.25 -11.71 -6.94
C LEU A 50 -18.44 -10.50 -6.02
N ALA A 51 -18.08 -10.57 -4.73
CA ALA A 51 -18.24 -9.44 -3.81
C ALA A 51 -17.33 -8.26 -4.16
N VAL A 52 -16.27 -8.49 -4.95
CA VAL A 52 -15.35 -7.44 -5.43
C VAL A 52 -15.69 -6.94 -6.83
N ALA A 53 -16.73 -7.45 -7.49
CA ALA A 53 -16.96 -7.21 -8.91
C ALA A 53 -17.17 -5.72 -9.24
N GLU A 54 -18.01 -5.02 -8.47
CA GLU A 54 -18.23 -3.57 -8.65
C GLU A 54 -16.97 -2.75 -8.37
N ARG A 55 -16.15 -3.16 -7.39
CA ARG A 55 -14.87 -2.50 -7.10
C ARG A 55 -13.89 -2.68 -8.25
N ILE A 56 -13.79 -3.88 -8.83
CA ILE A 56 -12.96 -4.16 -10.01
C ILE A 56 -13.42 -3.31 -11.20
N LYS A 57 -14.73 -3.23 -11.44
CA LYS A 57 -15.28 -2.39 -12.52
C LYS A 57 -14.89 -0.92 -12.35
N LYS A 58 -15.08 -0.37 -11.15
CA LYS A 58 -14.68 1.00 -10.83
C LYS A 58 -13.18 1.23 -11.07
N LEU A 59 -12.32 0.35 -10.56
CA LEU A 59 -10.87 0.47 -10.76
C LEU A 59 -10.47 0.40 -12.23
N TYR A 60 -11.16 -0.42 -13.03
CA TYR A 60 -10.94 -0.50 -14.47
C TYR A 60 -11.31 0.80 -15.18
N GLU A 61 -12.50 1.35 -14.89
CA GLU A 61 -12.98 2.62 -15.45
C GLU A 61 -12.06 3.81 -15.07
N GLU A 62 -11.47 3.76 -13.88
CA GLU A 62 -10.48 4.76 -13.40
C GLU A 62 -9.06 4.55 -13.96
N GLY A 63 -8.81 3.48 -14.73
CA GLY A 63 -7.47 3.15 -15.24
C GLY A 63 -6.48 2.69 -14.16
N ASN A 64 -6.98 2.26 -13.00
CA ASN A 64 -6.19 1.91 -11.81
C ASN A 64 -6.32 0.43 -11.42
N LEU A 65 -6.84 -0.43 -12.30
CA LEU A 65 -6.92 -1.87 -12.05
C LEU A 65 -5.56 -2.53 -12.27
N PHE A 66 -4.94 -3.01 -11.18
CA PHE A 66 -3.75 -3.86 -11.24
C PHE A 66 -4.07 -5.22 -10.65
N VAL A 67 -3.76 -6.27 -11.41
CA VAL A 67 -3.98 -7.67 -11.02
C VAL A 67 -2.69 -8.46 -11.16
N PHE A 68 -2.48 -9.36 -10.22
CA PHE A 68 -1.28 -10.15 -10.08
C PHE A 68 -1.65 -11.62 -10.07
N GLU A 69 -1.00 -12.37 -10.94
CA GLU A 69 -1.18 -13.80 -11.06
C GLU A 69 0.03 -14.52 -10.49
N GLY A 70 -0.23 -15.57 -9.73
CA GLY A 70 0.79 -16.54 -9.37
C GLY A 70 0.35 -17.92 -9.83
N SER A 71 1.28 -18.68 -10.42
CA SER A 71 1.01 -20.05 -10.82
C SER A 71 2.02 -21.05 -10.27
N VAL A 72 1.58 -22.30 -10.09
CA VAL A 72 2.45 -23.41 -9.73
C VAL A 72 1.91 -24.72 -10.29
N THR A 73 2.78 -25.58 -10.79
CA THR A 73 2.42 -26.91 -11.27
C THR A 73 2.71 -27.95 -10.20
N LEU A 74 1.67 -28.63 -9.71
CA LEU A 74 1.79 -29.69 -8.70
C LEU A 74 0.84 -30.86 -9.00
N PRO A 75 1.10 -32.04 -8.40
CA PRO A 75 0.16 -33.15 -8.42
C PRO A 75 -1.18 -32.76 -7.77
N GLN A 76 -2.28 -33.33 -8.25
CA GLN A 76 -3.61 -33.07 -7.69
C GLN A 76 -3.73 -33.39 -6.19
N ARG A 77 -2.99 -34.38 -5.71
CA ARG A 77 -2.94 -34.73 -4.28
C ARG A 77 -2.39 -33.61 -3.37
N ASP A 78 -1.64 -32.67 -3.95
CA ASP A 78 -1.02 -31.55 -3.24
C ASP A 78 -1.76 -30.22 -3.50
N GLU A 79 -3.04 -30.28 -3.90
CA GLU A 79 -3.85 -29.13 -4.33
C GLU A 79 -3.89 -27.97 -3.33
N ASN A 80 -4.06 -28.24 -2.03
CA ASN A 80 -4.07 -27.19 -1.00
C ASN A 80 -2.73 -26.43 -0.94
N LYS A 81 -1.62 -27.17 -1.05
CA LYS A 81 -0.27 -26.59 -1.08
C LYS A 81 -0.07 -25.78 -2.37
N ALA A 82 -0.60 -26.27 -3.49
CA ALA A 82 -0.54 -25.57 -4.77
C ALA A 82 -1.24 -24.21 -4.71
N TRP A 83 -2.45 -24.16 -4.15
CA TRP A 83 -3.18 -22.89 -3.98
C TRP A 83 -2.44 -21.90 -3.10
N GLN A 84 -1.85 -22.35 -1.99
CA GLN A 84 -1.06 -21.48 -1.12
C GLN A 84 0.19 -20.95 -1.82
N GLN A 85 0.91 -21.80 -2.55
CA GLN A 85 2.11 -21.37 -3.29
C GLN A 85 1.78 -20.42 -4.44
N ALA A 86 0.72 -20.68 -5.20
CA ALA A 86 0.23 -19.78 -6.24
C ALA A 86 -0.19 -18.42 -5.66
N ALA A 87 -0.94 -18.41 -4.54
CA ALA A 87 -1.32 -17.17 -3.86
C ALA A 87 -0.09 -16.39 -3.35
N ASN A 88 0.90 -17.09 -2.79
CA ASN A 88 2.13 -16.44 -2.31
C ASN A 88 2.93 -15.83 -3.45
N LYS A 89 3.00 -16.48 -4.62
CA LYS A 89 3.63 -15.91 -5.82
C LYS A 89 2.88 -14.66 -6.32
N ALA A 90 1.55 -14.71 -6.41
CA ALA A 90 0.75 -13.54 -6.78
C ALA A 90 1.01 -12.35 -5.83
N ARG A 91 1.11 -12.65 -4.53
CA ARG A 91 1.43 -11.69 -3.47
C ARG A 91 2.85 -11.15 -3.54
N GLN A 92 3.82 -11.94 -3.97
CA GLN A 92 5.20 -11.48 -4.20
C GLN A 92 5.27 -10.47 -5.36
N GLU A 93 4.54 -10.73 -6.45
CA GLU A 93 4.43 -9.77 -7.56
C GLU A 93 3.75 -8.48 -7.13
N LEU A 94 2.66 -8.58 -6.37
CA LEU A 94 2.01 -7.42 -5.73
C LEU A 94 2.99 -6.66 -4.83
N ALA A 95 3.79 -7.36 -4.04
CA ALA A 95 4.77 -6.77 -3.14
C ALA A 95 5.83 -5.97 -3.91
N ALA A 96 6.38 -6.56 -4.98
CA ALA A 96 7.37 -5.91 -5.84
C ALA A 96 6.79 -4.67 -6.53
N PHE A 97 5.56 -4.76 -7.04
CA PHE A 97 4.85 -3.62 -7.61
C PHE A 97 4.65 -2.50 -6.59
N LEU A 98 4.16 -2.81 -5.39
CA LEU A 98 3.93 -1.82 -4.34
C LEU A 98 5.22 -1.19 -3.84
N GLY A 99 6.28 -1.98 -3.63
CA GLY A 99 7.59 -1.48 -3.25
C GLY A 99 8.12 -0.49 -4.28
N THR A 100 8.01 -0.83 -5.56
CA THR A 100 8.37 0.07 -6.67
C THR A 100 7.49 1.31 -6.70
N LYS A 101 6.17 1.16 -6.60
CA LYS A 101 5.20 2.27 -6.63
C LYS A 101 5.45 3.26 -5.48
N ILE A 102 5.63 2.76 -4.26
CA ILE A 102 5.90 3.58 -3.07
C ILE A 102 7.28 4.27 -3.16
N THR A 103 8.28 3.62 -3.73
CA THR A 103 9.63 4.17 -3.81
C THR A 103 9.76 5.20 -4.95
N SER A 104 9.10 4.95 -6.08
CA SER A 104 9.17 5.82 -7.27
C SER A 104 8.20 7.01 -7.23
N ASP A 105 7.07 6.88 -6.55
CA ASP A 105 6.11 7.97 -6.38
C ASP A 105 6.46 8.76 -5.12
N SER A 106 7.08 9.93 -5.31
CA SER A 106 7.49 10.80 -4.20
C SER A 106 6.31 11.25 -3.34
N SER A 107 5.11 11.40 -3.91
CA SER A 107 3.92 11.83 -3.16
C SER A 107 3.44 10.71 -2.23
N LEU A 108 3.48 9.47 -2.72
CA LEU A 108 3.14 8.29 -1.96
C LEU A 108 4.19 7.99 -0.88
N ASN A 109 5.47 8.12 -1.24
CA ASN A 109 6.57 7.98 -0.30
C ASN A 109 6.44 8.98 0.86
N GLU A 110 6.21 10.26 0.55
CA GLU A 110 5.98 11.31 1.54
C GLU A 110 4.75 11.02 2.40
N LYS A 111 3.66 10.52 1.80
CA LYS A 111 2.42 10.17 2.52
C LYS A 111 2.63 9.03 3.53
N ILE A 112 3.50 8.08 3.22
CA ILE A 112 3.77 6.91 4.08
C ILE A 112 4.88 7.24 5.10
N PHE A 113 5.99 7.82 4.64
CA PHE A 113 7.23 7.94 5.40
C PHE A 113 7.56 9.37 5.85
N GLY A 114 6.99 10.40 5.22
CA GLY A 114 7.42 11.79 5.36
C GLY A 114 7.52 12.29 6.80
N VAL A 115 6.56 11.91 7.66
CA VAL A 115 6.60 12.24 9.09
C VAL A 115 7.83 11.64 9.74
N ARG A 116 8.05 10.32 9.63
CA ARG A 116 9.17 9.61 10.26
C ARG A 116 10.53 10.04 9.67
N SER A 117 10.59 10.26 8.36
CA SER A 117 11.78 10.74 7.66
C SER A 117 12.20 12.13 8.13
N ALA A 118 11.26 13.02 8.50
CA ALA A 118 11.59 14.33 9.08
C ALA A 118 12.32 14.24 10.43
N PHE A 119 12.18 13.12 11.15
CA PHE A 119 12.94 12.83 12.36
C PHE A 119 14.21 12.00 12.07
N GLY A 120 14.52 11.73 10.80
CA GLY A 120 15.66 10.94 10.37
C GLY A 120 15.53 9.43 10.66
N TYR A 121 14.30 8.91 10.82
CA TYR A 121 14.10 7.47 10.83
C TYR A 121 14.18 6.94 9.41
N GLU A 122 15.03 5.95 9.19
CA GLU A 122 14.98 5.11 7.99
C GLU A 122 13.84 4.10 8.21
N GLN A 123 12.92 4.03 7.24
CA GLN A 123 11.87 3.02 7.25
C GLN A 123 12.07 2.05 6.11
N ASP A 124 11.96 0.76 6.43
CA ASP A 124 11.98 -0.29 5.44
C ASP A 124 10.61 -0.35 4.73
N VAL A 125 10.61 -0.02 3.45
CA VAL A 125 9.44 -0.11 2.57
C VAL A 125 8.81 -1.50 2.62
N ASN A 126 9.62 -2.55 2.83
CA ASN A 126 9.14 -3.92 2.91
C ASN A 126 8.17 -4.14 4.07
N VAL A 127 8.33 -3.45 5.21
CA VAL A 127 7.40 -3.58 6.35
C VAL A 127 6.00 -3.08 5.97
N VAL A 128 5.93 -1.96 5.25
CA VAL A 128 4.67 -1.38 4.79
C VAL A 128 4.02 -2.25 3.71
N VAL A 129 4.82 -2.69 2.75
CA VAL A 129 4.39 -3.58 1.68
C VAL A 129 3.86 -4.90 2.24
N ASN A 130 4.54 -5.51 3.20
CA ASN A 130 4.11 -6.78 3.80
C ASN A 130 2.75 -6.64 4.50
N ASN A 131 2.51 -5.55 5.23
CA ASN A 131 1.20 -5.29 5.84
C ASN A 131 0.07 -5.19 4.79
N PHE A 132 0.36 -4.55 3.65
CA PHE A 132 -0.59 -4.47 2.55
C PHE A 132 -0.86 -5.85 1.92
N VAL A 133 0.21 -6.58 1.62
CA VAL A 133 0.16 -7.89 0.94
C VAL A 133 -0.57 -8.93 1.78
N VAL A 134 -0.40 -8.93 3.12
CA VAL A 134 -1.16 -9.81 4.03
C VAL A 134 -2.66 -9.53 3.98
N SER A 135 -3.06 -8.27 3.76
CA SER A 135 -4.48 -7.87 3.63
C SER A 135 -5.08 -8.10 2.24
N SER A 136 -4.25 -8.49 1.26
CA SER A 136 -4.70 -8.69 -0.12
C SER A 136 -5.65 -9.89 -0.25
N LYS A 137 -6.69 -9.72 -1.08
CA LYS A 137 -7.73 -10.72 -1.32
C LYS A 137 -7.49 -11.49 -2.62
N VAL A 138 -7.67 -12.80 -2.56
CA VAL A 138 -7.76 -13.64 -3.76
C VAL A 138 -9.12 -13.43 -4.39
N ILE A 139 -9.16 -13.13 -5.68
CA ILE A 139 -10.40 -12.84 -6.42
C ILE A 139 -10.79 -13.94 -7.39
N ALA A 140 -9.83 -14.75 -7.84
CA ALA A 140 -10.10 -15.90 -8.68
C ALA A 140 -9.06 -17.01 -8.47
N LYS A 141 -9.51 -18.25 -8.65
CA LYS A 141 -8.67 -19.46 -8.71
C LYS A 141 -9.09 -20.32 -9.87
N TRP A 142 -8.14 -20.78 -10.67
CA TRP A 142 -8.39 -21.78 -11.70
C TRP A 142 -7.22 -22.75 -11.81
N LYS A 143 -7.49 -23.92 -12.37
CA LYS A 143 -6.45 -24.91 -12.64
C LYS A 143 -6.51 -25.42 -14.07
N VAL A 144 -5.35 -25.63 -14.67
CA VAL A 144 -5.20 -26.11 -16.04
C VAL A 144 -4.64 -27.53 -16.00
N PRO A 145 -5.32 -28.53 -16.58
CA PRO A 145 -4.77 -29.88 -16.70
C PRO A 145 -3.51 -29.86 -17.58
N VAL A 146 -2.39 -30.41 -17.08
CA VAL A 146 -1.12 -30.47 -17.82
C VAL A 146 -0.83 -31.89 -18.30
N LYS A 147 -0.85 -32.85 -17.38
CA LYS A 147 -0.66 -34.29 -17.63
C LYS A 147 -1.39 -35.09 -16.57
N LYS A 148 -1.53 -36.41 -16.75
CA LYS A 148 -2.29 -37.27 -15.84
C LYS A 148 -1.87 -37.05 -14.37
N GLY A 149 -2.80 -36.55 -13.57
CA GLY A 149 -2.61 -36.29 -12.14
C GLY A 149 -1.86 -34.99 -11.78
N PHE A 150 -1.54 -34.12 -12.74
CA PHE A 150 -0.89 -32.83 -12.52
C PHE A 150 -1.70 -31.68 -13.11
N PHE A 151 -1.77 -30.59 -12.36
CA PHE A 151 -2.43 -29.36 -12.77
C PHE A 151 -1.49 -28.17 -12.55
N GLU A 152 -1.59 -27.17 -13.41
CA GLU A 152 -1.09 -25.83 -13.14
C GLU A 152 -2.18 -25.05 -12.40
N TYR A 153 -1.86 -24.60 -11.20
CA TYR A 153 -2.77 -23.91 -10.29
C TYR A 153 -2.48 -22.43 -10.35
N HIS A 154 -3.50 -21.62 -10.62
CA HIS A 154 -3.38 -20.17 -10.77
C HIS A 154 -4.26 -19.44 -9.78
N VAL A 155 -3.70 -18.39 -9.18
CA VAL A 155 -4.40 -17.51 -8.25
C VAL A 155 -4.26 -16.08 -8.73
N LEU A 156 -5.38 -15.35 -8.73
CA LEU A 156 -5.41 -13.94 -9.03
C LEU A 156 -5.68 -13.12 -7.76
N VAL A 157 -4.87 -12.09 -7.55
CA VAL A 157 -5.01 -11.07 -6.50
C VAL A 157 -5.07 -9.72 -7.19
N PHE A 158 -5.85 -8.78 -6.66
CA PHE A 158 -5.84 -7.39 -7.17
C PHE A 158 -5.31 -6.42 -6.11
N TYR A 159 -4.79 -5.30 -6.61
CA TYR A 159 -4.41 -4.15 -5.80
C TYR A 159 -5.57 -3.17 -5.73
N ASP A 160 -5.92 -2.78 -4.51
CA ASP A 160 -6.87 -1.71 -4.23
C ASP A 160 -6.13 -0.48 -3.69
N PRO A 161 -6.01 0.61 -4.47
CA PRO A 161 -5.35 1.84 -4.03
C PRO A 161 -5.92 2.48 -2.77
N ASP A 162 -7.23 2.33 -2.50
CA ASP A 162 -7.87 2.95 -1.32
C ASP A 162 -7.32 2.33 -0.03
N LEU A 163 -6.82 1.09 -0.09
CA LEU A 163 -6.17 0.45 1.05
C LEU A 163 -4.90 1.18 1.48
N ILE A 164 -4.18 1.87 0.57
CA ILE A 164 -3.00 2.66 0.93
C ILE A 164 -3.36 3.78 1.89
N GLU A 165 -4.50 4.45 1.68
CA GLU A 165 -4.94 5.50 2.58
C GLU A 165 -5.24 4.95 3.97
N SER A 166 -5.88 3.78 4.04
CA SER A 166 -6.12 3.10 5.31
C SER A 166 -4.82 2.72 6.02
N VAL A 167 -3.80 2.27 5.28
CA VAL A 167 -2.48 1.89 5.83
C VAL A 167 -1.72 3.12 6.30
N SER A 168 -1.67 4.19 5.50
CA SER A 168 -1.03 5.46 5.88
C SER A 168 -1.68 6.05 7.14
N LYS A 169 -3.01 6.07 7.21
CA LYS A 169 -3.73 6.56 8.39
C LYS A 169 -3.46 5.71 9.63
N LYS A 170 -3.49 4.38 9.50
CA LYS A 170 -3.15 3.47 10.61
C LYS A 170 -1.72 3.67 11.10
N GLN A 171 -0.77 3.87 10.19
CA GLN A 171 0.61 4.17 10.55
C GLN A 171 0.70 5.48 11.32
N GLN A 172 0.11 6.57 10.82
CA GLN A 172 0.09 7.85 11.53
C GLN A 172 -0.54 7.74 12.94
N GLN A 173 -1.66 7.02 13.07
CA GLN A 173 -2.32 6.80 14.36
C GLN A 173 -1.48 5.96 15.33
N SER A 174 -0.71 5.01 14.81
CA SER A 174 0.20 4.19 15.61
C SER A 174 1.44 4.97 16.09
N MET A 175 1.77 6.08 15.43
CA MET A 175 2.88 6.93 15.85
C MET A 175 2.51 7.65 17.15
N GLN A 176 3.40 7.57 18.14
CA GLN A 176 3.34 8.41 19.32
C GLN A 176 4.02 9.75 19.02
N LEU A 177 3.33 10.57 18.22
CA LEU A 177 3.74 11.91 17.84
C LEU A 177 3.05 12.95 18.73
N TYR A 178 3.81 13.90 19.26
CA TYR A 178 3.32 15.00 20.07
C TYR A 178 3.73 16.34 19.47
N PHE A 179 2.86 17.33 19.55
CA PHE A 179 3.19 18.72 19.26
C PHE A 179 3.29 19.48 20.57
N VAL A 180 4.39 20.22 20.73
CA VAL A 180 4.74 20.96 21.95
C VAL A 180 5.06 22.40 21.58
N VAL A 181 4.50 23.33 22.36
CA VAL A 181 4.85 24.75 22.30
C VAL A 181 5.46 25.17 23.62
N TYR A 182 6.69 25.66 23.57
CA TYR A 182 7.42 26.17 24.72
C TYR A 182 7.54 27.69 24.63
N ASP A 183 7.11 28.39 25.68
CA ASP A 183 7.25 29.84 25.80
C ASP A 183 8.64 30.14 26.37
N VAL A 184 9.49 30.76 25.55
CA VAL A 184 10.90 31.05 25.90
C VAL A 184 10.98 32.08 27.02
N LYS A 185 10.07 33.07 27.03
CA LYS A 185 10.06 34.15 28.04
C LYS A 185 9.60 33.63 29.39
N LYS A 186 8.55 32.80 29.41
CA LYS A 186 8.00 32.21 30.65
C LYS A 186 8.74 30.96 31.10
N GLY A 187 9.61 30.41 30.25
CA GLY A 187 10.41 29.24 30.56
C GLY A 187 9.61 27.94 30.74
N ARG A 188 8.40 27.83 30.17
CA ARG A 188 7.49 26.68 30.38
C ARG A 188 6.79 26.21 29.11
N VAL A 189 6.38 24.95 29.10
CA VAL A 189 5.49 24.39 28.06
C VAL A 189 4.09 25.00 28.26
N ILE A 190 3.54 25.56 27.19
CA ILE A 190 2.19 26.16 27.18
C ILE A 190 1.18 25.32 26.39
N LYS A 191 1.66 24.39 25.57
CA LYS A 191 0.83 23.44 24.84
C LYS A 191 1.56 22.13 24.69
N ILE A 192 0.87 21.02 24.95
CA ILE A 192 1.28 19.67 24.56
C ILE A 192 0.04 18.92 24.12
N GLU A 193 0.10 18.30 22.94
CA GLU A 193 -1.00 17.50 22.41
C GLU A 193 -0.48 16.34 21.58
N ARG A 194 -1.19 15.20 21.67
CA ARG A 194 -0.95 14.07 20.77
C ARG A 194 -1.45 14.43 19.38
N VAL A 195 -0.66 14.09 18.37
CA VAL A 195 -0.96 14.35 16.97
C VAL A 195 -1.43 13.06 16.31
N ASP A 196 -2.75 12.89 16.23
CA ASP A 196 -3.35 11.73 15.52
C ASP A 196 -3.49 11.96 14.01
N ASP A 197 -3.40 13.23 13.59
CA ASP A 197 -3.47 13.64 12.19
C ASP A 197 -2.56 14.84 11.99
N ILE A 198 -1.51 14.65 11.18
CA ILE A 198 -0.50 15.67 10.90
C ILE A 198 -1.06 16.82 10.05
N ALA A 199 -2.16 16.61 9.33
CA ALA A 199 -2.78 17.65 8.50
C ALA A 199 -3.16 18.89 9.33
N ARG A 200 -3.58 18.69 10.59
CA ARG A 200 -3.88 19.78 11.55
C ARG A 200 -2.68 20.68 11.87
N TYR A 201 -1.46 20.17 11.69
CA TYR A 201 -0.21 20.88 11.98
C TYR A 201 0.65 21.10 10.74
N LYS A 202 0.12 20.85 9.54
CA LYS A 202 0.89 20.77 8.28
C LYS A 202 1.85 21.94 8.10
N GLU A 203 1.37 23.18 8.24
CA GLU A 203 2.21 24.37 8.07
C GLU A 203 3.36 24.44 9.08
N LYS A 204 3.05 24.19 10.36
CA LYS A 204 4.05 24.20 11.44
C LYS A 204 5.05 23.06 11.28
N PHE A 205 4.58 21.89 10.86
CA PHE A 205 5.40 20.71 10.64
C PHE A 205 6.35 20.91 9.46
N GLU A 206 5.85 21.39 8.31
CA GLU A 206 6.68 21.68 7.15
C GLU A 206 7.71 22.78 7.44
N PHE A 207 7.32 23.81 8.19
CA PHE A 207 8.25 24.84 8.62
C PHE A 207 9.36 24.27 9.52
N ALA A 208 9.00 23.44 10.50
CA ALA A 208 9.96 22.76 11.37
C ALA A 208 10.83 21.75 10.60
N ARG A 209 10.27 21.03 9.63
CA ARG A 209 11.01 20.08 8.78
C ARG A 209 12.10 20.78 7.96
N LYS A 210 11.80 21.96 7.42
CA LYS A 210 12.73 22.72 6.57
C LYS A 210 13.80 23.50 7.36
N ASN A 211 13.44 24.03 8.53
CA ASN A 211 14.28 24.98 9.27
C ASN A 211 14.72 24.48 10.66
N GLY A 212 14.17 23.36 11.10
CA GLY A 212 14.36 22.84 12.43
C GLY A 212 15.59 21.95 12.57
N LYS A 213 15.83 21.54 13.81
CA LYS A 213 16.89 20.60 14.20
C LYS A 213 16.27 19.37 14.84
N VAL A 214 16.85 18.21 14.56
CA VAL A 214 16.47 16.96 15.20
C VAL A 214 17.42 16.67 16.36
N VAL A 215 16.87 16.39 17.54
CA VAL A 215 17.62 15.99 18.72
C VAL A 215 17.10 14.65 19.22
N ILE A 216 18.03 13.77 19.58
CA ILE A 216 17.74 12.45 20.12
C ILE A 216 17.84 12.53 21.65
N PHE A 217 16.86 11.97 22.35
CA PHE A 217 16.87 11.86 23.80
C PHE A 217 16.20 10.57 24.26
N GLU A 218 16.43 10.22 25.52
CA GLU A 218 15.85 9.03 26.15
C GLU A 218 15.19 9.43 27.47
N VAL A 219 14.02 8.84 27.75
CA VAL A 219 13.35 8.94 29.04
C VAL A 219 13.48 7.59 29.73
N LYS A 220 14.06 7.56 30.93
CA LYS A 220 14.19 6.36 31.77
C LYS A 220 13.84 6.72 33.20
N ASN A 221 12.92 5.97 33.82
CA ASN A 221 12.43 6.23 35.16
C ASN A 221 11.98 7.69 35.33
N LYS A 222 11.27 8.25 34.33
CA LYS A 222 10.84 9.66 34.27
C LYS A 222 11.99 10.69 34.26
N LYS A 223 13.25 10.26 34.10
CA LYS A 223 14.41 11.15 33.93
C LYS A 223 14.75 11.29 32.45
N VAL A 224 15.00 12.51 32.01
CA VAL A 224 15.37 12.84 30.63
C VAL A 224 16.89 12.84 30.48
N PHE A 225 17.38 12.02 29.55
CA PHE A 225 18.78 11.91 29.15
C PHE A 225 18.93 12.48 27.74
N ILE A 226 19.60 13.62 27.62
CA ILE A 226 19.78 14.37 26.37
C ILE A 226 21.24 14.85 26.27
N LYS A 227 21.83 14.76 25.07
CA LYS A 227 23.15 15.31 24.79
C LYS A 227 23.01 16.69 24.13
N GLY A 228 23.64 17.71 24.72
CA GLY A 228 24.02 18.93 24.00
C GLY A 228 23.04 20.11 23.97
N ASP A 229 21.83 20.04 24.56
CA ASP A 229 20.92 21.20 24.55
C ASP A 229 20.05 21.31 25.82
N ILE A 230 20.44 22.22 26.73
CA ILE A 230 19.81 22.45 28.03
C ILE A 230 18.37 22.97 27.88
N GLU A 231 18.09 23.77 26.85
CA GLU A 231 16.74 24.31 26.60
C GLU A 231 15.78 23.18 26.18
N ILE A 232 16.23 22.25 25.34
CA ILE A 232 15.43 21.07 24.95
C ILE A 232 15.13 20.19 26.15
N GLY A 233 16.10 20.05 27.08
CA GLY A 233 15.86 19.38 28.35
C GLY A 233 14.68 19.97 29.14
N LYS A 234 14.45 21.29 29.08
CA LYS A 234 13.29 21.95 29.73
C LYS A 234 11.98 21.68 29.00
N ILE A 235 11.99 21.60 27.67
CA ILE A 235 10.80 21.25 26.88
C ILE A 235 10.34 19.83 27.22
N VAL A 236 11.27 18.88 27.19
CA VAL A 236 10.97 17.45 27.34
C VAL A 236 10.59 17.10 28.78
N LYS A 237 11.25 17.67 29.79
CA LYS A 237 10.89 17.41 31.21
C LYS A 237 9.45 17.78 31.53
N ASN A 238 8.95 18.85 30.93
CA ASN A 238 7.58 19.32 31.13
C ASN A 238 6.54 18.59 30.25
N ALA A 239 6.98 17.73 29.33
CA ALA A 239 6.10 16.98 28.44
C ALA A 239 5.55 15.68 29.06
N ASN A 240 6.05 15.27 30.23
CA ASN A 240 5.61 14.05 30.96
C ASN A 240 5.52 12.79 30.07
N LEU A 241 6.53 12.59 29.22
CA LEU A 241 6.59 11.46 28.31
C LEU A 241 6.85 10.16 29.07
N GLU A 242 6.35 9.05 28.52
CA GLU A 242 6.67 7.69 29.00
C GLU A 242 8.15 7.36 28.80
N ASP A 243 8.61 6.31 29.46
CA ASP A 243 9.94 5.77 29.20
C ASP A 243 10.07 5.30 27.73
N GLY A 244 11.24 5.55 27.15
CA GLY A 244 11.54 5.23 25.76
C GLY A 244 12.57 6.15 25.12
N LYS A 245 12.96 5.84 23.88
CA LYS A 245 13.80 6.68 23.04
C LYS A 245 12.93 7.57 22.18
N TYR A 246 13.35 8.82 22.00
CA TYR A 246 12.57 9.82 21.28
C TYR A 246 13.47 10.64 20.36
N ARG A 247 12.84 11.18 19.33
CA ARG A 247 13.42 12.22 18.49
C ARG A 247 12.52 13.44 18.52
N LEU A 248 13.13 14.61 18.70
CA LEU A 248 12.45 15.89 18.76
C LEU A 248 12.92 16.75 17.59
N LEU A 249 11.99 17.13 16.73
CA LEU A 249 12.17 18.09 15.65
C LEU A 249 11.68 19.44 16.15
N TYR A 250 12.57 20.42 16.29
CA TYR A 250 12.19 21.74 16.79
C TYR A 250 12.70 22.88 15.95
N VAL A 251 11.95 23.98 16.00
CA VAL A 251 12.34 25.26 15.44
C VAL A 251 12.07 26.35 16.49
N ARG A 252 13.06 27.23 16.67
CA ARG A 252 13.00 28.35 17.60
C ARG A 252 12.63 29.63 16.85
N ASN A 253 11.64 30.33 17.38
CA ASN A 253 11.37 31.74 17.10
C ASN A 253 11.81 32.58 18.32
N LYS A 254 11.78 33.92 18.19
CA LYS A 254 12.11 34.88 19.26
C LYS A 254 11.34 34.62 20.56
N GLU A 255 10.07 34.21 20.47
CA GLU A 255 9.18 34.07 21.63
C GLU A 255 8.83 32.62 21.99
N TYR A 256 8.84 31.72 21.00
CA TYR A 256 8.37 30.35 21.15
C TYR A 256 9.32 29.35 20.52
N ILE A 257 9.36 28.15 21.10
CA ILE A 257 9.89 26.97 20.42
C ILE A 257 8.71 26.07 20.05
N TYR A 258 8.60 25.76 18.77
CA TYR A 258 7.69 24.74 18.26
C TYR A 258 8.47 23.45 18.13
N ALA A 259 7.99 22.39 18.78
CA ALA A 259 8.62 21.08 18.76
C ALA A 259 7.60 20.01 18.41
N PHE A 260 8.01 19.08 17.57
CA PHE A 260 7.34 17.81 17.38
C PHE A 260 8.21 16.74 18.05
N ILE A 261 7.59 15.81 18.77
CA ILE A 261 8.28 14.74 19.49
C ILE A 261 7.72 13.41 19.02
N LEU A 262 8.57 12.57 18.44
CA LEU A 262 8.20 11.23 17.98
C LEU A 262 8.92 10.20 18.85
N LYS A 263 8.16 9.26 19.43
CA LYS A 263 8.74 8.08 20.09
C LYS A 263 9.31 7.13 19.04
N GLY A 264 10.54 6.68 19.27
CA GLY A 264 11.17 5.60 18.52
C GLY A 264 10.73 4.23 19.03
N GLU A 265 10.85 3.25 18.16
CA GLU A 265 10.82 1.82 18.52
C GLU A 265 12.07 1.43 19.31
#